data_AF-A0A2S7KS00-F1
#
_entry.id   AF-A0A2S7KS00-F1
#
_cell.length_a   1.000
_cell.length_b   1.000
_cell.length_c   1.000
_cell.angle_alpha   90.00
_cell.angle_beta   90.00
_cell.angle_gamma   90.00
#
_symmetry.space_group_name_H-M   'P 1'
#
loop_
_entity.id
_entity.type
_entity.pdbx_description
1 polymer ?
#
loop_
_entity_poly.entity_id
_entity_poly.type
_entity_poly.pdbx_seq_one_letter_code
_entity_poly.pdbx_strand_id
1 'polypeptide(L)'
;MKKVFTLILIVLTFSSVRAQIGINTTTPADGAILDISSSDKGVMFPNIALSSRDVEAPVTEPTHGIFVFNTATAGTGDMAVTPGYYWWDDTISEWVRFTSGEDGNHYVGELYGGGVVFYVYENGKHGLIASLDDLSSGGDYTLEWGPNFTDTDSQSWWDGATNTSIANSNSPVANDAVKVCEDYVAPDGTSDWHLPSIGELKALEDAAYVLFKVLDTDGDSSTNGPDYSSRYWSSTSISSWGPTVLTFPIRIPMQRAEAMIIA
;
A
#
# COMPACT_ATOMS: atom_id res chain seq x y z
N MET A 1 28.77 -43.34 57.72
CA MET A 1 28.26 -43.74 56.38
C MET A 1 26.78 -43.40 56.19
N LYS A 2 25.85 -43.83 57.07
CA LYS A 2 24.41 -43.55 56.91
C LYS A 2 24.03 -42.06 56.79
N LYS A 3 24.62 -41.17 57.60
CA LYS A 3 24.34 -39.72 57.57
C LYS A 3 24.84 -39.01 56.30
N VAL A 4 25.92 -39.50 55.69
CA VAL A 4 26.47 -38.95 54.44
C VAL A 4 25.58 -39.35 53.26
N PHE A 5 25.07 -40.59 53.26
CA PHE A 5 24.12 -41.06 52.26
C PHE A 5 22.81 -40.25 52.27
N THR A 6 22.29 -39.93 53.47
CA THR A 6 21.10 -39.09 53.62
C THR A 6 21.32 -37.66 53.11
N LEU A 7 22.50 -37.08 53.34
CA LEU A 7 22.81 -35.72 52.86
C LEU A 7 22.93 -35.68 51.33
N ILE A 8 23.57 -36.69 50.71
CA ILE A 8 23.67 -36.80 49.24
C ILE A 8 22.28 -36.97 48.61
N LEU A 9 21.41 -37.77 49.23
CA LEU A 9 20.03 -37.97 48.75
C LEU A 9 19.22 -36.67 48.80
N ILE A 10 19.39 -35.84 49.83
CA ILE A 10 18.72 -34.54 49.97
C ILE A 10 19.25 -33.53 48.95
N VAL A 11 20.57 -33.48 48.71
CA VAL A 11 21.17 -32.58 47.72
C VAL A 11 20.75 -32.93 46.28
N LEU A 12 20.55 -34.21 45.97
CA LEU A 12 20.05 -34.68 44.67
C LEU A 12 18.57 -34.33 44.43
N THR A 13 17.79 -34.04 45.47
CA THR A 13 16.37 -33.63 45.33
C THR A 13 16.16 -32.13 45.09
N PHE A 14 17.22 -31.30 45.12
CA PHE A 14 17.16 -29.85 44.87
C PHE A 14 17.50 -29.44 43.44
N SER A 15 17.48 -30.35 42.47
CA SER A 15 17.61 -29.98 41.05
C SER A 15 16.45 -29.08 40.63
N SER A 16 16.74 -27.86 40.18
CA SER A 16 15.75 -26.89 39.69
C SER A 16 14.91 -27.51 38.57
N VAL A 17 13.64 -27.79 38.84
CA VAL A 17 12.68 -28.21 37.82
C VAL A 17 12.22 -26.96 37.08
N ARG A 18 12.58 -26.85 35.79
CA ARG A 18 12.02 -25.79 34.92
C ARG A 18 10.56 -26.13 34.62
N ALA A 19 9.63 -25.23 34.99
CA ALA A 19 8.21 -25.37 34.67
C ALA A 19 7.90 -24.64 33.36
N GLN A 20 8.23 -25.28 32.24
CA GLN A 20 7.82 -24.88 30.90
C GLN A 20 6.63 -25.75 30.47
N ILE A 21 5.60 -25.14 29.88
CA ILE A 21 4.39 -25.87 29.46
C ILE A 21 4.62 -26.36 28.03
N GLY A 22 4.90 -27.65 27.89
CA GLY A 22 4.86 -28.33 26.59
C GLY A 22 3.50 -29.00 26.39
N ILE A 23 2.82 -28.71 25.29
CA ILE A 23 1.64 -29.45 24.83
C ILE A 23 2.05 -30.27 23.62
N ASN A 24 1.99 -31.60 23.76
CA ASN A 24 2.39 -32.56 22.73
C ASN A 24 3.87 -32.44 22.29
N THR A 25 4.72 -31.89 23.17
CA THR A 25 6.19 -31.92 23.08
C THR A 25 6.77 -32.19 24.47
N THR A 26 7.84 -32.98 24.54
CA THR A 26 8.58 -33.24 25.78
C THR A 26 9.82 -32.36 25.93
N THR A 27 10.17 -31.62 24.88
CA THR A 27 11.31 -30.71 24.82
C THR A 27 10.85 -29.35 24.30
N PRO A 28 10.14 -28.54 25.12
CA PRO A 28 9.77 -27.18 24.73
C PRO A 28 10.99 -26.36 24.29
N ALA A 29 10.82 -25.54 23.27
CA ALA A 29 11.86 -24.65 22.74
C ALA A 29 12.46 -23.76 23.84
N ASP A 30 13.76 -23.50 23.76
CA ASP A 30 14.42 -22.61 24.72
C ASP A 30 13.89 -21.18 24.52
N GLY A 31 13.50 -20.53 25.63
CA GLY A 31 12.81 -19.24 25.61
C GLY A 31 11.28 -19.30 25.55
N ALA A 32 10.66 -20.47 25.34
CA ALA A 32 9.21 -20.61 25.34
C ALA A 32 8.68 -20.95 26.75
N ILE A 33 7.73 -20.15 27.25
CA ILE A 33 6.95 -20.49 28.46
C ILE A 33 5.86 -21.52 28.12
N LEU A 34 5.30 -21.45 26.92
CA LEU A 34 4.33 -22.38 26.35
C LEU A 34 4.78 -22.77 24.93
N ASP A 35 4.95 -24.07 24.68
CA ASP A 35 5.28 -24.64 23.38
C ASP A 35 4.26 -25.72 23.01
N ILE A 36 3.65 -25.59 21.84
CA ILE A 36 2.57 -26.47 21.36
C ILE A 36 2.99 -27.03 20.01
N SER A 37 3.14 -28.35 19.92
CA SER A 37 3.56 -29.02 18.69
C SER A 37 2.47 -29.95 18.15
N SER A 38 2.09 -29.79 16.88
CA SER A 38 1.20 -30.71 16.17
C SER A 38 1.43 -30.58 14.66
N SER A 39 1.29 -31.69 13.93
CA SER A 39 1.36 -31.70 12.46
C SER A 39 0.00 -31.49 11.78
N ASP A 40 -1.09 -31.55 12.54
CA ASP A 40 -2.45 -31.67 12.01
C ASP A 40 -3.53 -30.93 12.85
N LYS A 41 -3.16 -30.27 13.94
CA LYS A 41 -4.06 -29.49 14.80
C LYS A 41 -3.52 -28.09 15.04
N GLY A 42 -4.44 -27.14 15.19
CA GLY A 42 -4.15 -25.77 15.57
C GLY A 42 -4.48 -25.47 17.03
N VAL A 43 -4.23 -24.23 17.43
CA VAL A 43 -4.64 -23.68 18.73
C VAL A 43 -5.91 -22.86 18.52
N MET A 44 -6.97 -23.19 19.26
CA MET A 44 -8.18 -22.39 19.29
C MET A 44 -8.06 -21.35 20.41
N PHE A 45 -8.05 -20.08 20.03
CA PHE A 45 -8.04 -18.95 20.96
C PHE A 45 -9.48 -18.57 21.34
N PRO A 46 -9.69 -17.72 22.38
CA PRO A 46 -11.02 -17.26 22.75
C PRO A 46 -11.75 -16.61 21.57
N ASN A 47 -12.94 -17.14 21.26
CA ASN A 47 -13.83 -16.57 20.27
C ASN A 47 -14.72 -15.52 20.94
N ILE A 48 -14.61 -14.27 20.51
CA ILE A 48 -15.38 -13.15 21.07
C ILE A 48 -16.10 -12.39 19.97
N ALA A 49 -17.25 -11.79 20.28
CA ALA A 49 -17.95 -10.90 19.37
C ALA A 49 -17.59 -9.46 19.69
N LEU A 50 -16.65 -8.88 18.94
CA LEU A 50 -16.30 -7.46 19.07
C LEU A 50 -17.41 -6.59 18.48
N SER A 51 -17.66 -5.43 19.08
CA SER A 51 -18.61 -4.44 18.56
C SER A 51 -17.96 -3.37 17.69
N SER A 52 -16.69 -3.04 17.97
CA SER A 52 -15.88 -2.03 17.30
C SER A 52 -14.41 -2.22 17.71
N ARG A 53 -13.46 -1.65 16.96
CA ARG A 53 -12.03 -1.72 17.30
C ARG A 53 -11.69 -0.90 18.54
N ASP A 54 -12.33 0.23 18.75
CA ASP A 54 -12.12 1.18 19.86
C ASP A 54 -12.92 0.84 21.13
N VAL A 55 -13.50 -0.36 21.21
CA VAL A 55 -14.30 -0.81 22.36
C VAL A 55 -13.63 -2.03 23.00
N GLU A 56 -13.19 -1.91 24.24
CA GLU A 56 -12.56 -3.00 25.01
C GLU A 56 -13.49 -4.22 25.17
N ALA A 57 -14.77 -3.97 25.42
CA ALA A 57 -15.77 -5.02 25.61
C ALA A 57 -15.84 -5.94 24.37
N PRO A 58 -15.97 -7.27 24.57
CA PRO A 58 -16.37 -7.95 25.81
C PRO A 58 -15.23 -8.32 26.77
N VAL A 59 -13.97 -7.97 26.45
CA VAL A 59 -12.85 -8.19 27.37
C VAL A 59 -12.77 -7.00 28.32
N THR A 60 -12.79 -7.26 29.63
CA THR A 60 -12.68 -6.20 30.64
C THR A 60 -11.21 -5.93 30.93
N GLU A 61 -10.77 -4.67 30.81
CA GLU A 61 -9.38 -4.25 31.05
C GLU A 61 -8.37 -5.12 30.28
N PRO A 62 -8.49 -5.22 28.95
CA PRO A 62 -7.57 -6.04 28.17
C PRO A 62 -6.14 -5.54 28.33
N THR A 63 -5.24 -6.44 28.69
CA THR A 63 -3.79 -6.15 28.74
C THR A 63 -3.23 -6.16 27.32
N HIS A 64 -2.22 -5.32 27.07
CA HIS A 64 -1.48 -5.30 25.80
C HIS A 64 -1.09 -6.71 25.35
N GLY A 65 -1.37 -7.03 24.08
CA GLY A 65 -1.04 -8.32 23.49
C GLY A 65 -2.02 -9.46 23.79
N ILE A 66 -3.17 -9.20 24.44
CA ILE A 66 -4.26 -10.18 24.51
C ILE A 66 -4.68 -10.53 23.08
N PHE A 67 -4.73 -11.84 22.77
CA PHE A 67 -5.03 -12.36 21.44
C PHE A 67 -6.36 -13.13 21.43
N VAL A 68 -7.20 -12.84 20.45
CA VAL A 68 -8.58 -13.36 20.35
C VAL A 68 -8.97 -13.57 18.90
N PHE A 69 -9.99 -14.39 18.68
CA PHE A 69 -10.65 -14.49 17.37
C PHE A 69 -11.99 -13.76 17.45
N ASN A 70 -12.15 -12.70 16.66
CA ASN A 70 -13.41 -12.00 16.52
C ASN A 70 -14.37 -12.82 15.62
N THR A 71 -15.62 -12.97 16.04
CA THR A 71 -16.67 -13.67 15.29
C THR A 71 -17.70 -12.74 14.65
N ALA A 72 -17.65 -11.44 14.94
CA ALA A 72 -18.68 -10.49 14.52
C ALA A 72 -18.24 -9.63 13.32
N THR A 73 -19.21 -9.25 12.49
CA THR A 73 -19.10 -8.08 11.61
C THR A 73 -19.89 -6.94 12.24
N ALA A 74 -19.21 -5.90 12.71
CA ALA A 74 -19.82 -4.81 13.47
C ALA A 74 -19.01 -3.50 13.33
N GLY A 75 -19.54 -2.40 13.87
CA GLY A 75 -18.93 -1.07 13.77
C GLY A 75 -19.14 -0.41 12.40
N THR A 76 -18.54 0.76 12.21
CA THR A 76 -18.62 1.56 10.97
C THR A 76 -17.30 2.25 10.67
N GLY A 77 -16.97 2.42 9.39
CA GLY A 77 -15.73 3.08 8.96
C GLY A 77 -14.47 2.35 9.44
N ASP A 78 -13.42 3.11 9.77
CA ASP A 78 -12.10 2.59 10.16
C ASP A 78 -12.09 1.73 11.44
N MET A 79 -13.15 1.86 12.25
CA MET A 79 -13.34 1.13 13.50
C MET A 79 -14.17 -0.15 13.33
N ALA A 80 -14.59 -0.45 12.10
CA ALA A 80 -15.32 -1.68 11.81
C ALA A 80 -14.46 -2.92 12.12
N VAL A 81 -15.14 -3.95 12.59
CA VAL A 81 -14.58 -5.28 12.84
C VAL A 81 -15.22 -6.29 11.93
N THR A 82 -14.44 -7.28 11.51
CA THR A 82 -14.88 -8.43 10.71
C THR A 82 -14.30 -9.70 11.31
N PRO A 83 -14.84 -10.89 10.99
CA PRO A 83 -14.31 -12.13 11.53
C PRO A 83 -12.81 -12.31 11.22
N GLY A 84 -12.02 -12.65 12.24
CA GLY A 84 -10.56 -12.76 12.12
C GLY A 84 -9.82 -12.69 13.45
N TYR A 85 -8.51 -12.81 13.42
CA TYR A 85 -7.68 -12.69 14.62
C TYR A 85 -7.40 -11.23 14.95
N TYR A 86 -7.50 -10.88 16.23
CA TYR A 86 -7.23 -9.55 16.75
C TYR A 86 -6.32 -9.65 17.98
N TRP A 87 -5.57 -8.58 18.23
CA TRP A 87 -4.90 -8.36 19.50
C TRP A 87 -5.20 -6.96 20.05
N TRP A 88 -5.13 -6.80 21.37
CA TRP A 88 -5.34 -5.51 22.02
C TRP A 88 -4.04 -4.70 22.10
N ASP A 89 -4.05 -3.47 21.57
CA ASP A 89 -2.98 -2.50 21.71
C ASP A 89 -3.42 -1.37 22.66
N ASP A 90 -2.85 -1.37 23.87
CA ASP A 90 -3.11 -0.34 24.88
C ASP A 90 -2.47 1.03 24.57
N THR A 91 -1.57 1.12 23.59
CA THR A 91 -0.93 2.38 23.19
C THR A 91 -1.88 3.24 22.38
N ILE A 92 -2.75 2.61 21.58
CA ILE A 92 -3.80 3.27 20.79
C ILE A 92 -5.20 2.99 21.31
N SER A 93 -5.35 2.15 22.36
CA SER A 93 -6.64 1.72 22.92
C SER A 93 -7.57 1.08 21.88
N GLU A 94 -7.02 0.19 21.04
CA GLU A 94 -7.78 -0.47 19.97
C GLU A 94 -7.47 -1.97 19.83
N TRP A 95 -8.46 -2.71 19.36
CA TRP A 95 -8.29 -4.02 18.75
C TRP A 95 -7.67 -3.89 17.36
N VAL A 96 -6.48 -4.44 17.19
CA VAL A 96 -5.73 -4.47 15.94
C VAL A 96 -5.91 -5.84 15.29
N ARG A 97 -6.38 -5.86 14.04
CA ARG A 97 -6.57 -7.10 13.28
C ARG A 97 -5.22 -7.62 12.78
N PHE A 98 -5.03 -8.94 12.83
CA PHE A 98 -3.99 -9.60 12.04
C PHE A 98 -4.45 -9.67 10.61
N THR A 99 -3.83 -8.86 9.76
CA THR A 99 -4.13 -8.82 8.32
C THR A 99 -3.08 -9.64 7.58
N SER A 100 -3.46 -10.32 6.51
CA SER A 100 -2.53 -10.86 5.52
C SER A 100 -2.07 -9.74 4.56
N GLY A 101 -1.87 -8.50 5.03
CA GLY A 101 -1.61 -7.35 4.15
C GLY A 101 -2.77 -7.00 3.19
N GLU A 102 -3.88 -7.74 3.22
CA GLU A 102 -5.01 -7.65 2.28
C GLU A 102 -6.23 -6.94 2.86
N ASP A 103 -6.14 -6.38 4.06
CA ASP A 103 -7.26 -5.63 4.64
C ASP A 103 -7.20 -4.16 4.24
N GLY A 104 -7.79 -3.86 3.09
CA GLY A 104 -8.17 -2.49 2.69
C GLY A 104 -7.02 -1.53 2.39
N ASN A 105 -5.78 -2.02 2.39
CA ASN A 105 -4.60 -1.23 2.05
C ASN A 105 -4.14 -1.58 0.64
N HIS A 106 -3.91 -0.55 -0.17
CA HIS A 106 -3.38 -0.70 -1.51
C HIS A 106 -1.89 -1.08 -1.49
N TYR A 107 -1.45 -1.78 -2.53
CA TYR A 107 -0.05 -2.17 -2.70
C TYR A 107 0.47 -1.90 -4.11
N VAL A 108 1.78 -1.66 -4.23
CA VAL A 108 2.42 -1.41 -5.53
C VAL A 108 2.26 -2.64 -6.45
N GLY A 109 1.71 -2.41 -7.65
CA GLY A 109 1.38 -3.42 -8.64
C GLY A 109 -0.07 -3.91 -8.60
N GLU A 110 -0.88 -3.40 -7.69
CA GLU A 110 -2.33 -3.66 -7.68
C GLU A 110 -3.01 -2.97 -8.87
N LEU A 111 -3.95 -3.67 -9.51
CA LEU A 111 -4.89 -3.06 -10.45
C LEU A 111 -6.05 -2.44 -9.66
N TYR A 112 -6.13 -1.12 -9.64
CA TYR A 112 -7.12 -0.37 -8.87
C TYR A 112 -7.44 0.96 -9.55
N GLY A 113 -8.69 1.43 -9.45
CA GLY A 113 -9.13 2.72 -10.00
C GLY A 113 -8.84 2.90 -11.50
N GLY A 114 -9.00 1.85 -12.31
CA GLY A 114 -8.73 1.89 -13.75
C GLY A 114 -7.25 1.97 -14.15
N GLY A 115 -6.34 1.75 -13.19
CA GLY A 115 -4.89 1.86 -13.39
C GLY A 115 -4.09 0.85 -12.57
N VAL A 116 -2.78 1.07 -12.51
CA VAL A 116 -1.84 0.32 -11.65
C VAL A 116 -1.35 1.21 -10.52
N VAL A 117 -1.53 0.78 -9.27
CA VAL A 117 -0.95 1.43 -8.10
C VAL A 117 0.57 1.34 -8.19
N PHE A 118 1.28 2.47 -8.17
CA PHE A 118 2.74 2.50 -8.30
C PHE A 118 3.45 3.12 -7.10
N TYR A 119 2.73 3.86 -6.27
CA TYR A 119 3.24 4.44 -5.04
C TYR A 119 2.21 4.26 -3.94
N VAL A 120 2.67 3.90 -2.74
CA VAL A 120 1.81 3.78 -1.56
C VAL A 120 2.51 4.38 -0.36
N TYR A 121 1.76 5.06 0.49
CA TYR A 121 2.26 5.61 1.75
C TYR A 121 1.22 5.41 2.86
N GLU A 122 1.60 5.72 4.10
CA GLU A 122 0.73 5.51 5.28
C GLU A 122 0.17 4.08 5.35
N ASN A 123 1.05 3.10 5.11
CA ASN A 123 0.74 1.66 5.10
C ASN A 123 -0.30 1.24 4.04
N GLY A 124 -0.44 1.97 2.93
CA GLY A 124 -1.34 1.61 1.83
C GLY A 124 -2.72 2.26 1.92
N LYS A 125 -2.91 3.23 2.82
CA LYS A 125 -4.14 4.05 2.88
C LYS A 125 -4.22 5.10 1.78
N HIS A 126 -3.06 5.49 1.28
CA HIS A 126 -2.92 6.47 0.21
C HIS A 126 -1.89 5.99 -0.79
N GLY A 127 -2.01 6.47 -2.01
CA GLY A 127 -1.12 6.08 -3.08
C GLY A 127 -1.31 6.93 -4.32
N LEU A 128 -0.67 6.48 -5.39
CA LEU A 128 -0.80 7.04 -6.71
C LEU A 128 -1.01 5.88 -7.69
N ILE A 129 -1.94 6.08 -8.62
CA ILE A 129 -2.37 5.13 -9.63
C ILE A 129 -1.94 5.67 -11.00
N ALA A 130 -1.27 4.89 -11.83
CA ALA A 130 -1.01 5.25 -13.21
C ALA A 130 -2.09 4.68 -14.11
N SER A 131 -2.64 5.48 -15.03
CA SER A 131 -3.63 4.99 -16.01
C SER A 131 -3.10 3.81 -16.83
N LEU A 132 -3.98 2.97 -17.36
CA LEU A 132 -3.62 1.99 -18.40
C LEU A 132 -3.70 2.60 -19.81
N ASP A 133 -4.47 3.67 -19.95
CA ASP A 133 -4.73 4.33 -21.22
C ASP A 133 -3.66 5.37 -21.55
N ASP A 134 -3.25 5.37 -22.82
CA ASP A 134 -2.45 6.42 -23.42
C ASP A 134 -3.36 7.46 -24.07
N LEU A 135 -3.28 8.72 -23.61
CA LEU A 135 -4.18 9.76 -24.11
C LEU A 135 -3.64 10.51 -25.33
N SER A 136 -2.56 10.02 -25.95
CA SER A 136 -2.09 10.64 -27.19
C SER A 136 -2.97 10.30 -28.38
N SER A 137 -3.58 11.32 -28.98
CA SER A 137 -4.47 11.15 -30.14
C SER A 137 -3.68 10.93 -31.43
N GLY A 138 -3.17 9.71 -31.63
CA GLY A 138 -2.84 9.19 -32.95
C GLY A 138 -1.54 9.70 -33.57
N GLY A 139 -0.46 8.94 -33.37
CA GLY A 139 0.61 8.74 -34.35
C GLY A 139 1.63 9.87 -34.56
N ASP A 140 1.27 11.13 -34.32
CA ASP A 140 2.14 12.29 -34.49
C ASP A 140 2.17 13.15 -33.21
N TYR A 141 3.33 13.74 -32.92
CA TYR A 141 3.69 14.58 -31.77
C TYR A 141 2.81 15.85 -31.63
N THR A 142 1.52 15.71 -31.32
CA THR A 142 0.56 16.82 -31.38
C THR A 142 -0.04 17.24 -30.04
N LEU A 143 0.32 16.60 -28.92
CA LEU A 143 -0.20 16.98 -27.60
C LEU A 143 0.75 17.97 -26.93
N GLU A 144 0.48 19.23 -27.19
CA GLU A 144 1.13 20.34 -26.49
C GLU A 144 0.88 20.20 -24.97
N TRP A 145 1.86 20.58 -24.17
CA TRP A 145 1.82 20.41 -22.71
C TRP A 145 0.59 21.03 -22.03
N GLY A 146 0.26 22.25 -22.42
CA GLY A 146 -0.53 23.15 -21.60
C GLY A 146 -0.26 24.59 -22.04
N PRO A 147 -0.93 25.60 -21.48
CA PRO A 147 -1.00 26.91 -22.10
C PRO A 147 0.35 27.57 -22.32
N ASN A 148 0.64 27.92 -23.58
CA ASN A 148 1.68 28.81 -24.09
C ASN A 148 2.81 29.22 -23.11
N PHE A 149 3.61 28.29 -22.56
CA PHE A 149 4.86 28.52 -21.80
C PHE A 149 4.90 29.64 -20.73
N THR A 150 3.76 30.24 -20.36
CA THR A 150 3.67 31.40 -19.46
C THR A 150 3.24 31.03 -18.06
N ASP A 151 2.87 29.77 -17.82
CA ASP A 151 2.47 29.30 -16.51
C ASP A 151 3.69 29.25 -15.56
N THR A 152 3.70 30.15 -14.58
CA THR A 152 4.72 30.22 -13.54
C THR A 152 4.22 29.74 -12.18
N ASP A 153 2.97 29.30 -12.06
CA ASP A 153 2.34 29.07 -10.76
C ASP A 153 2.29 27.58 -10.39
N SER A 154 2.36 26.70 -11.39
CA SER A 154 2.36 25.23 -11.25
C SER A 154 3.74 24.65 -10.88
N GLN A 155 4.35 25.13 -9.79
CA GLN A 155 5.75 24.82 -9.45
C GLN A 155 5.94 23.63 -8.49
N SER A 156 4.86 22.98 -8.03
CA SER A 156 5.01 21.93 -7.02
C SER A 156 5.83 20.77 -7.56
N TRP A 157 6.78 20.30 -6.76
CA TRP A 157 7.61 19.16 -7.10
C TRP A 157 6.87 17.82 -6.91
N TRP A 158 5.87 17.76 -6.03
CA TRP A 158 5.22 16.51 -5.60
C TRP A 158 3.70 16.51 -5.74
N ASP A 159 3.07 17.67 -5.97
CA ASP A 159 1.62 17.82 -6.01
C ASP A 159 1.17 18.13 -7.44
N GLY A 160 1.06 17.08 -8.26
CA GLY A 160 0.65 17.20 -9.65
C GLY A 160 -0.82 17.59 -9.79
N ALA A 161 -1.67 17.21 -8.83
CA ALA A 161 -3.08 17.54 -8.83
C ALA A 161 -3.27 19.06 -8.75
N THR A 162 -2.65 19.71 -7.76
CA THR A 162 -2.72 21.17 -7.61
C THR A 162 -2.08 21.88 -8.81
N ASN A 163 -0.92 21.39 -9.29
CA ASN A 163 -0.29 21.96 -10.49
C ASN A 163 -1.20 21.90 -11.71
N THR A 164 -1.82 20.75 -11.97
CA THR A 164 -2.71 20.55 -13.13
C THR A 164 -3.91 21.48 -13.06
N SER A 165 -4.52 21.59 -11.89
CA SER A 165 -5.67 22.48 -11.68
C SER A 165 -5.31 23.96 -11.86
N ILE A 166 -4.15 24.38 -11.38
CA ILE A 166 -3.62 25.75 -11.59
C ILE A 166 -3.35 25.99 -13.08
N ALA A 167 -2.62 25.09 -13.74
CA ALA A 167 -2.27 25.21 -15.14
C ALA A 167 -3.53 25.31 -16.02
N ASN A 168 -4.54 24.46 -15.78
CA ASN A 168 -5.78 24.49 -16.52
C ASN A 168 -6.57 25.79 -16.27
N SER A 169 -6.59 26.26 -15.01
CA SER A 169 -7.24 27.53 -14.65
C SER A 169 -6.58 28.73 -15.31
N ASN A 170 -5.25 28.70 -15.46
CA ASN A 170 -4.47 29.80 -16.02
C ASN A 170 -4.64 29.95 -17.53
N SER A 171 -4.83 28.86 -18.28
CA SER A 171 -5.35 28.94 -19.65
C SER A 171 -5.79 27.57 -20.18
N PRO A 172 -7.11 27.30 -20.23
CA PRO A 172 -7.63 26.00 -20.62
C PRO A 172 -7.56 25.81 -22.14
N VAL A 173 -6.88 24.76 -22.62
CA VAL A 173 -6.92 24.35 -24.03
C VAL A 173 -7.46 22.93 -24.14
N ALA A 174 -8.55 22.74 -24.90
CA ALA A 174 -9.30 21.48 -24.95
C ALA A 174 -8.48 20.24 -25.34
N ASN A 175 -7.35 20.42 -26.01
CA ASN A 175 -6.52 19.34 -26.56
C ASN A 175 -5.05 19.43 -26.09
N ASP A 176 -4.79 20.11 -24.98
CA ASP A 176 -3.47 20.07 -24.34
C ASP A 176 -3.41 18.94 -23.29
N ALA A 177 -2.19 18.58 -22.90
CA ALA A 177 -1.96 17.51 -21.95
C ALA A 177 -2.60 17.78 -20.59
N VAL A 178 -2.47 18.99 -20.05
CA VAL A 178 -3.10 19.40 -18.79
C VAL A 178 -4.61 19.11 -18.80
N LYS A 179 -5.33 19.56 -19.83
CA LYS A 179 -6.78 19.40 -19.94
C LYS A 179 -7.21 17.98 -20.21
N VAL A 180 -6.48 17.28 -21.09
CA VAL A 180 -6.77 15.88 -21.42
C VAL A 180 -6.59 14.98 -20.20
N CYS A 181 -5.59 15.26 -19.36
CA CYS A 181 -5.41 14.53 -18.10
C CYS A 181 -6.53 14.82 -17.10
N GLU A 182 -6.92 16.09 -16.92
CA GLU A 182 -7.95 16.48 -15.95
C GLU A 182 -9.37 16.05 -16.35
N ASP A 183 -9.66 15.95 -17.66
CA ASP A 183 -10.96 15.47 -18.17
C ASP A 183 -11.08 13.95 -18.26
N TYR A 184 -9.98 13.23 -18.03
CA TYR A 184 -9.96 11.79 -18.19
C TYR A 184 -10.87 11.10 -17.16
N VAL A 185 -11.61 10.11 -17.64
CA VAL A 185 -12.42 9.22 -16.81
C VAL A 185 -12.08 7.81 -17.23
N ALA A 186 -11.61 7.02 -16.27
CA ALA A 186 -11.21 5.64 -16.53
C ALA A 186 -12.42 4.76 -16.89
N PRO A 187 -12.21 3.60 -17.53
CA PRO A 187 -13.30 2.69 -17.92
C PRO A 187 -14.19 2.22 -16.76
N ASP A 188 -13.65 2.18 -15.54
CA ASP A 188 -14.39 1.82 -14.31
C ASP A 188 -15.15 3.01 -13.68
N GLY A 189 -15.03 4.20 -14.28
CA GLY A 189 -15.68 5.42 -13.84
C GLY A 189 -14.85 6.28 -12.88
N THR A 190 -13.62 5.86 -12.54
CA THR A 190 -12.71 6.64 -11.70
C THR A 190 -12.35 7.97 -12.38
N SER A 191 -12.43 9.06 -11.62
CA SER A 191 -12.25 10.44 -12.09
C SER A 191 -11.62 11.27 -10.96
N ASP A 192 -10.58 12.05 -11.25
CA ASP A 192 -9.71 12.80 -10.30
C ASP A 192 -8.24 12.80 -10.77
N TRP A 193 -7.96 12.00 -11.78
CA TRP A 193 -6.84 12.06 -12.70
C TRP A 193 -6.24 13.45 -12.97
N HIS A 194 -4.90 13.54 -12.87
CA HIS A 194 -4.13 14.74 -13.15
C HIS A 194 -2.82 14.47 -13.90
N LEU A 195 -2.26 15.51 -14.50
CA LEU A 195 -0.91 15.46 -15.07
C LEU A 195 0.11 15.46 -13.91
N PRO A 196 1.02 14.48 -13.84
CA PRO A 196 1.89 14.31 -12.69
C PRO A 196 2.98 15.36 -12.60
N SER A 197 3.27 15.76 -11.37
CA SER A 197 4.46 16.52 -11.02
C SER A 197 5.73 15.71 -11.27
N ILE A 198 6.87 16.40 -11.27
CA ILE A 198 8.16 15.80 -11.58
C ILE A 198 8.57 14.74 -10.54
N GLY A 199 8.12 14.88 -9.29
CA GLY A 199 8.33 13.93 -8.21
C GLY A 199 7.44 12.69 -8.36
N GLU A 200 6.19 12.84 -8.77
CA GLU A 200 5.30 11.70 -9.06
C GLU A 200 5.80 10.89 -10.26
N LEU A 201 6.27 11.56 -11.32
CA LEU A 201 6.95 10.92 -12.45
C LEU A 201 8.17 10.10 -12.00
N LYS A 202 8.93 10.62 -11.03
CA LYS A 202 10.09 9.93 -10.47
C LYS A 202 9.70 8.72 -9.63
N ALA A 203 8.67 8.85 -8.80
CA ALA A 203 8.15 7.73 -8.02
C ALA A 203 7.66 6.59 -8.94
N LEU A 204 7.07 6.94 -10.07
CA LEU A 204 6.68 5.98 -11.08
C LEU A 204 7.90 5.30 -11.75
N GLU A 205 8.96 6.06 -12.06
CA GLU A 205 10.23 5.50 -12.58
C GLU A 205 10.78 4.43 -11.64
N ASP A 206 10.79 4.71 -10.33
CA ASP A 206 11.29 3.77 -9.31
C ASP A 206 10.42 2.49 -9.23
N ALA A 207 9.14 2.58 -9.55
CA ALA A 207 8.19 1.47 -9.56
C ALA A 207 8.13 0.70 -10.89
N ALA A 208 8.82 1.16 -11.93
CA ALA A 208 8.63 0.72 -13.31
C ALA A 208 8.77 -0.81 -13.48
N TYR A 209 9.71 -1.45 -12.79
CA TYR A 209 9.89 -2.92 -12.84
C TYR A 209 8.62 -3.69 -12.46
N VAL A 210 7.92 -3.26 -11.39
CA VAL A 210 6.70 -3.92 -10.93
C VAL A 210 5.58 -3.66 -11.93
N LEU A 211 5.46 -2.43 -12.44
CA LEU A 211 4.46 -2.07 -13.43
C LEU A 211 4.58 -2.90 -14.69
N PHE A 212 5.78 -3.01 -15.27
CA PHE A 212 5.99 -3.84 -16.47
C PHE A 212 5.57 -5.29 -16.25
N LYS A 213 5.88 -5.85 -15.07
CA LYS A 213 5.49 -7.22 -14.75
C LYS A 213 3.97 -7.40 -14.71
N VAL A 214 3.24 -6.42 -14.20
CA VAL A 214 1.76 -6.43 -14.16
C VAL A 214 1.21 -6.33 -15.58
N LEU A 215 1.68 -5.34 -16.34
CA LEU A 215 1.21 -5.06 -17.71
C LEU A 215 1.53 -6.21 -18.67
N ASP A 216 2.67 -6.88 -18.56
CA ASP A 216 2.98 -8.09 -19.35
C ASP A 216 1.96 -9.24 -19.13
N THR A 217 1.16 -9.17 -18.07
CA THR A 217 0.18 -10.20 -17.68
C THR A 217 -1.26 -9.71 -17.62
N ASP A 218 -1.54 -8.45 -17.98
CA ASP A 218 -2.87 -7.85 -17.92
C ASP A 218 -3.82 -8.34 -19.03
N GLY A 219 -3.26 -8.96 -20.08
CA GLY A 219 -4.01 -9.50 -21.21
C GLY A 219 -4.38 -8.46 -22.28
N ASP A 220 -3.87 -7.23 -22.18
CA ASP A 220 -4.02 -6.19 -23.19
C ASP A 220 -2.76 -6.12 -24.07
N SER A 221 -2.94 -6.21 -25.39
CA SER A 221 -1.82 -6.10 -26.32
C SER A 221 -1.27 -4.66 -26.46
N SER A 222 -2.01 -3.68 -25.95
CA SER A 222 -1.78 -2.24 -26.09
C SER A 222 -0.89 -1.68 -24.98
N THR A 223 -0.74 -2.41 -23.87
CA THR A 223 0.05 -2.04 -22.67
C THR A 223 1.48 -2.61 -22.70
N ASN A 224 1.96 -3.05 -23.87
CA ASN A 224 3.16 -3.89 -23.98
C ASN A 224 4.50 -3.14 -24.14
N GLY A 225 5.41 -3.41 -23.20
CA GLY A 225 6.87 -3.34 -23.31
C GLY A 225 7.54 -1.94 -23.24
N PRO A 226 8.69 -1.80 -22.53
CA PRO A 226 9.38 -0.52 -22.37
C PRO A 226 9.85 0.08 -23.71
N ASP A 227 9.56 1.37 -23.96
CA ASP A 227 10.04 2.13 -25.13
C ASP A 227 10.99 3.27 -24.76
N TYR A 228 12.28 2.98 -24.80
CA TYR A 228 13.39 3.86 -24.38
C TYR A 228 13.54 5.21 -25.11
N SER A 229 12.63 5.59 -26.02
CA SER A 229 12.73 6.80 -26.84
C SER A 229 11.78 7.94 -26.47
N SER A 230 10.91 7.73 -25.47
CA SER A 230 9.77 8.62 -25.22
C SER A 230 9.95 9.57 -24.02
N ARG A 231 9.21 10.68 -24.06
CA ARG A 231 9.24 11.76 -23.08
C ARG A 231 7.83 11.99 -22.54
N TYR A 232 7.71 12.25 -21.24
CA TYR A 232 6.44 12.60 -20.61
C TYR A 232 6.51 14.01 -20.02
N TRP A 233 5.42 14.74 -20.22
CA TRP A 233 5.10 16.03 -19.66
C TRP A 233 4.90 15.87 -18.16
N SER A 234 5.46 16.81 -17.42
CA SER A 234 5.15 16.99 -16.02
C SER A 234 4.32 18.25 -15.84
N SER A 235 3.36 18.25 -14.92
CA SER A 235 2.66 19.48 -14.52
C SER A 235 3.56 20.49 -13.80
N THR A 236 4.77 20.10 -13.38
CA THR A 236 5.74 21.02 -12.76
C THR A 236 6.36 21.97 -13.79
N SER A 237 5.99 23.26 -13.72
CA SER A 237 6.63 24.34 -14.47
C SER A 237 7.85 24.89 -13.74
N ILE A 238 8.96 25.08 -14.47
CA ILE A 238 10.16 25.74 -13.94
C ILE A 238 10.43 27.00 -14.75
N SER A 239 10.02 28.15 -14.22
CA SER A 239 10.29 29.51 -14.75
C SER A 239 9.67 29.83 -16.12
N SER A 240 9.96 31.03 -16.64
CA SER A 240 9.42 31.60 -17.90
C SER A 240 9.78 30.85 -19.19
N TRP A 241 10.33 29.63 -19.08
CA TRP A 241 10.69 28.75 -20.19
C TRP A 241 9.66 27.63 -20.37
N GLY A 242 8.65 27.57 -19.50
CA GLY A 242 7.53 26.64 -19.51
C GLY A 242 7.82 25.31 -18.81
N PRO A 243 7.14 24.22 -19.21
CA PRO A 243 7.07 22.99 -18.42
C PRO A 243 8.37 22.19 -18.40
N THR A 244 8.58 21.48 -17.29
CA THR A 244 9.70 20.55 -17.17
C THR A 244 9.35 19.23 -17.85
N VAL A 245 10.23 18.73 -18.70
CA VAL A 245 10.13 17.37 -19.24
C VAL A 245 11.12 16.49 -18.50
N LEU A 246 10.67 15.38 -17.94
CA LEU A 246 11.59 14.33 -17.54
C LEU A 246 11.86 13.45 -18.76
N THR A 247 13.12 13.36 -19.17
CA THR A 247 13.54 12.33 -20.13
C THR A 247 13.78 11.06 -19.33
N PHE A 248 12.92 10.07 -19.51
CA PHE A 248 13.10 8.78 -18.89
C PHE A 248 14.19 7.99 -19.62
N PRO A 249 15.12 7.34 -18.92
CA PRO A 249 15.91 6.27 -19.51
C PRO A 249 15.07 5.02 -19.79
N ILE A 250 13.82 4.92 -19.28
CA ILE A 250 12.89 3.78 -19.43
C ILE A 250 11.46 4.32 -19.52
N ARG A 251 10.79 4.16 -20.66
CA ARG A 251 9.38 4.54 -20.81
C ARG A 251 8.47 3.43 -20.31
N ILE A 252 7.48 3.82 -19.53
CA ILE A 252 6.41 2.95 -19.03
C ILE A 252 5.42 2.71 -20.18
N PRO A 253 4.93 1.49 -20.38
CA PRO A 253 4.41 1.03 -21.66
C PRO A 253 2.93 1.41 -21.79
N MET A 254 2.66 2.70 -21.73
CA MET A 254 1.49 3.32 -22.32
C MET A 254 1.97 3.90 -23.64
N GLN A 255 1.48 3.36 -24.76
CA GLN A 255 2.04 3.66 -26.07
C GLN A 255 1.87 5.13 -26.46
N ARG A 256 2.97 5.87 -26.43
CA ARG A 256 3.18 7.13 -27.17
C ARG A 256 2.68 8.45 -26.59
N ALA A 257 2.45 8.64 -25.29
CA ALA A 257 2.11 9.98 -24.82
C ALA A 257 3.27 10.87 -24.35
N GLU A 258 3.15 12.12 -24.78
CA GLU A 258 3.77 13.27 -24.17
C GLU A 258 3.11 13.58 -22.83
N ALA A 259 2.04 12.95 -22.36
CA ALA A 259 1.46 13.18 -21.02
C ALA A 259 0.93 11.90 -20.38
N MET A 260 1.24 11.72 -19.10
CA MET A 260 0.80 10.58 -18.30
C MET A 260 -0.20 11.07 -17.25
N ILE A 261 -1.02 10.19 -16.70
CA ILE A 261 -2.10 10.57 -15.79
C ILE A 261 -2.02 9.76 -14.53
N ILE A 262 -2.12 10.44 -13.40
CA ILE A 262 -2.07 9.84 -12.08
C ILE A 262 -3.29 10.26 -11.26
N ALA A 263 -3.83 9.34 -10.44
CA ALA A 263 -4.89 9.59 -9.46
C ALA A 263 -4.44 9.13 -8.07
#